data_AF-A0A1G0XP15-F1
#
_entry.id   AF-A0A1G0XP15-F1
#
_cell.length_a   1.000
_cell.length_b   1.000
_cell.length_c   1.000
_cell.angle_alpha   90.00
_cell.angle_beta   90.00
_cell.angle_gamma   90.00
#
_symmetry.space_group_name_H-M   'P 1'
#
loop_
_entity.id
_entity.type
_entity.pdbx_description
1 polymer ?
#
loop_
_entity_poly.entity_id
_entity_poly.type
_entity_poly.pdbx_seq_one_letter_code
_entity_poly.pdbx_strand_id
1 'polypeptide(L)'
;MPEDKIEGKLRDIIPVRRMLEALSREKGITPAELYMRFVLSHEEIDSVLTGVDNIAQLKENLRLFEKGPLDKITIDQIDTIVPAFSENIVRPTKWEKKEH
;
A
#
# COMPACT_ATOMS: atom_id res chain seq x y z
N MET A 1 1.04 10.46 0.60
CA MET A 1 0.21 11.62 1.03
C MET A 1 0.50 11.92 2.50
N PRO A 2 0.62 13.21 2.90
CA PRO A 2 0.70 13.60 4.32
C PRO A 2 -0.53 13.13 5.12
N GLU A 3 -0.34 12.69 6.37
CA GLU A 3 -1.45 12.17 7.20
C GLU A 3 -2.48 13.24 7.56
N ASP A 4 -2.08 14.50 7.65
CA ASP A 4 -2.96 15.66 7.90
C ASP A 4 -4.01 15.87 6.79
N LYS A 5 -3.74 15.36 5.59
CA LYS A 5 -4.68 15.36 4.46
C LYS A 5 -5.65 14.18 4.45
N ILE A 6 -5.53 13.25 5.41
CA ILE A 6 -6.47 12.13 5.59
C ILE A 6 -7.61 12.61 6.49
N GLU A 7 -8.82 12.60 5.95
CA GLU A 7 -10.00 13.22 6.56
C GLU A 7 -11.12 12.20 6.82
N GLY A 8 -12.04 12.59 7.70
CA GLY A 8 -13.22 11.80 8.04
C GLY A 8 -12.90 10.36 8.47
N LYS A 9 -13.72 9.41 7.98
CA LYS A 9 -13.60 7.99 8.28
C LYS A 9 -12.33 7.33 7.72
N LEU A 10 -11.61 8.00 6.82
CA LEU A 10 -10.34 7.48 6.29
C LEU A 10 -9.23 7.51 7.33
N ARG A 11 -9.36 8.32 8.39
CA ARG A 11 -8.36 8.39 9.48
C ARG A 11 -8.15 7.05 10.18
N ASP A 12 -9.14 6.16 10.12
CA ASP A 12 -9.05 4.80 10.68
C ASP A 12 -7.94 3.97 10.02
N ILE A 13 -7.44 4.36 8.83
CA ILE A 13 -6.30 3.71 8.17
C ILE A 13 -4.94 4.08 8.78
N ILE A 14 -4.84 5.21 9.50
CA ILE A 14 -3.57 5.78 9.95
C ILE A 14 -2.78 4.80 10.85
N PRO A 15 -3.38 4.15 11.85
CA PRO A 15 -2.65 3.19 12.68
C PRO A 15 -2.06 2.04 11.87
N VAL A 16 -2.84 1.46 10.96
CA VAL A 16 -2.40 0.35 10.10
C VAL A 16 -1.29 0.80 9.16
N ARG A 17 -1.41 1.98 8.55
CA ARG A 17 -0.35 2.58 7.73
C ARG A 17 0.96 2.70 8.50
N ARG A 18 0.92 3.21 9.74
CA ARG A 18 2.12 3.37 10.57
C ARG A 18 2.75 2.01 10.93
N MET A 19 1.94 0.98 11.16
CA MET A 19 2.43 -0.38 11.40
C MET A 19 3.11 -0.97 10.15
N LEU A 20 2.54 -0.79 8.96
CA LEU A 20 3.16 -1.23 7.70
C LEU A 20 4.46 -0.46 7.41
N GLU A 21 4.50 0.85 7.67
CA GLU A 21 5.74 1.64 7.56
C GLU A 21 6.80 1.23 8.59
N ALA A 22 6.39 0.75 9.77
CA ALA A 22 7.32 0.18 10.75
C ALA A 22 7.88 -1.16 10.27
N LEU A 23 7.01 -2.04 9.74
CA LEU A 23 7.41 -3.32 9.14
C LEU A 23 8.38 -3.11 7.98
N SER A 24 8.15 -2.14 7.09
CA SER A 24 9.07 -1.86 5.99
C SER A 24 10.46 -1.48 6.50
N ARG A 25 10.54 -0.65 7.55
CA ARG A 25 11.79 -0.27 8.20
C ARG A 25 12.50 -1.47 8.83
N GLU A 26 11.76 -2.35 9.51
CA GLU A 26 12.30 -3.59 10.09
C GLU A 26 12.92 -4.49 9.00
N LYS A 27 12.26 -4.59 7.85
CA LYS A 27 12.71 -5.39 6.70
C LYS A 27 13.80 -4.71 5.86
N GLY A 28 14.17 -3.46 6.18
CA GLY A 28 15.17 -2.71 5.44
C GLY A 28 14.73 -2.29 4.02
N ILE A 29 13.42 -2.21 3.77
CA ILE A 29 12.84 -1.82 2.47
C ILE A 29 11.99 -0.56 2.60
N THR A 30 11.76 0.10 1.47
CA THR A 30 10.89 1.28 1.44
C THR A 30 9.41 0.87 1.57
N PRO A 31 8.52 1.75 2.06
CA PRO A 31 7.09 1.46 2.05
C PRO A 31 6.56 1.18 0.64
N ALA A 32 7.06 1.90 -0.38
CA ALA A 32 6.68 1.68 -1.77
C ALA A 32 7.06 0.27 -2.25
N GLU A 33 8.25 -0.20 -1.88
CA GLU A 33 8.68 -1.57 -2.16
C GLU A 33 7.79 -2.61 -1.47
N LEU A 34 7.49 -2.42 -0.18
CA LEU A 34 6.59 -3.31 0.57
C LEU A 34 5.23 -3.43 -0.13
N TYR A 35 4.61 -2.30 -0.50
CA TYR A 35 3.29 -2.29 -1.12
C TYR A 35 3.30 -2.91 -2.52
N MET A 36 4.28 -2.56 -3.35
CA MET A 36 4.38 -3.10 -4.71
C MET A 36 4.58 -4.61 -4.69
N ARG A 37 5.55 -5.09 -3.89
CA ARG A 37 5.87 -6.52 -3.84
C ARG A 37 4.78 -7.34 -3.15
N PHE A 38 4.02 -6.75 -2.22
CA PHE A 38 2.81 -7.39 -1.67
C PHE A 38 1.77 -7.68 -2.76
N VAL A 39 1.48 -6.71 -3.62
CA VAL A 39 0.57 -6.92 -4.76
C VAL A 39 1.11 -8.04 -5.67
N LEU A 40 2.41 -8.03 -5.96
CA LEU A 40 3.06 -9.08 -6.77
C LEU A 40 3.11 -10.46 -6.09
N SER A 41 2.77 -10.55 -4.80
CA SER A 41 2.73 -11.83 -4.07
C SER A 41 1.40 -12.58 -4.23
N HIS A 42 0.42 -11.97 -4.89
CA HIS A 42 -0.91 -12.54 -5.13
C HIS A 42 -0.97 -13.07 -6.57
N GLU A 43 -0.97 -14.40 -6.72
CA GLU A 43 -0.95 -15.06 -8.03
C GLU A 43 -2.22 -14.79 -8.85
N GLU A 44 -3.32 -14.40 -8.20
CA GLU A 44 -4.58 -14.01 -8.84
C GLU A 44 -4.52 -12.62 -9.52
N ILE A 45 -3.45 -11.86 -9.33
CA ILE A 45 -3.27 -10.54 -9.91
C ILE A 45 -2.49 -10.65 -11.22
N ASP A 46 -3.17 -10.56 -12.36
CA ASP A 46 -2.55 -10.65 -13.69
C ASP A 46 -1.66 -9.44 -14.04
N SER A 47 -1.98 -8.26 -13.49
CA SER A 47 -1.27 -7.02 -13.83
C SER A 47 -1.39 -5.96 -12.74
N VAL A 48 -0.36 -5.11 -12.64
CA VAL A 48 -0.33 -3.97 -11.71
C VAL A 48 -0.32 -2.67 -12.50
N LEU A 49 -1.37 -1.88 -12.35
CA LEU A 49 -1.45 -0.53 -12.90
C LEU A 49 -0.79 0.47 -11.95
N THR A 50 0.28 1.13 -12.41
CA THR A 50 0.96 2.18 -11.64
C THR A 50 0.89 3.53 -12.36
N GLY A 51 0.50 4.58 -11.62
CA GLY A 51 0.66 5.96 -12.06
C GLY A 51 2.08 6.44 -11.83
N VAL A 52 2.64 7.20 -12.77
CA VAL A 52 3.96 7.83 -12.65
C VAL A 52 3.90 9.25 -13.22
N ASP A 53 4.52 10.20 -12.53
CA ASP A 53 4.63 11.60 -12.96
C ASP A 53 5.92 11.84 -13.75
N ASN A 54 6.92 10.96 -13.62
CA ASN A 54 8.22 11.12 -14.27
C ASN A 54 8.95 9.78 -14.53
N ILE A 55 10.00 9.86 -15.35
CA ILE A 55 10.81 8.70 -15.78
C ILE A 55 11.52 8.02 -14.60
N ALA A 56 11.92 8.77 -13.57
CA ALA A 56 12.62 8.18 -12.42
C ALA A 56 11.70 7.26 -11.63
N GLN A 57 10.44 7.65 -11.42
CA GLN A 57 9.42 6.79 -10.80
C GLN A 57 9.13 5.54 -11.65
N LEU A 58 9.07 5.67 -12.98
CA LEU A 58 8.90 4.50 -13.87
C LEU A 58 10.05 3.49 -13.70
N LYS A 59 11.29 3.98 -13.71
CA LYS A 59 12.48 3.12 -13.52
C LYS A 59 12.47 2.43 -12.16
N GLU A 60 12.05 3.14 -11.11
CA GLU A 60 11.93 2.55 -9.79
C GLU A 60 10.87 1.45 -9.75
N ASN A 61 9.69 1.69 -10.32
CA ASN A 61 8.63 0.68 -10.37
C ASN A 61 9.07 -0.59 -11.11
N LEU A 62 9.80 -0.46 -12.23
CA LEU A 62 10.36 -1.60 -12.95
C LEU A 62 11.37 -2.38 -12.10
N ARG A 63 12.25 -1.68 -11.37
CA ARG A 63 13.18 -2.33 -10.43
C ARG A 63 12.48 -3.07 -9.32
N LEU A 64 11.41 -2.51 -8.76
CA LEU A 64 10.60 -3.17 -7.73
C LEU A 64 9.89 -4.41 -8.29
N PHE A 65 9.42 -4.34 -9.54
CA PHE A 65 8.81 -5.47 -10.23
C PHE A 65 9.79 -6.63 -10.43
N GLU A 66 11.02 -6.32 -10.85
CA GLU A 66 12.09 -7.33 -11.04
C GLU A 66 12.48 -8.05 -9.74
N LYS A 67 12.26 -7.46 -8.57
CA LYS A 67 12.50 -8.11 -7.27
C LYS A 67 11.47 -9.20 -6.93
N GLY A 68 10.34 -9.23 -7.63
CA GLY A 68 9.30 -10.23 -7.45
C GLY A 68 8.58 -10.18 -6.09
N PRO A 69 7.89 -11.27 -5.71
CA PRO A 69 7.03 -11.31 -4.53
C PRO A 69 7.82 -11.12 -3.22
N LEU A 70 7.09 -10.78 -2.16
CA LEU A 70 7.60 -10.81 -0.79
C LEU A 70 7.80 -12.25 -0.32
N ASP A 71 8.64 -12.44 0.69
CA ASP A 71 8.73 -13.72 1.37
C ASP A 71 7.47 -13.99 2.22
N LYS A 72 7.17 -15.26 2.44
CA LYS A 72 5.97 -15.69 3.18
C LYS A 72 5.89 -15.10 4.59
N ILE A 73 7.02 -14.95 5.29
CA ILE A 73 7.02 -14.43 6.67
C ILE A 73 6.53 -12.99 6.66
N THR A 74 6.98 -12.18 5.70
CA THR A 74 6.53 -10.79 5.55
C THR A 74 5.03 -10.71 5.17
N ILE A 75 4.53 -11.62 4.33
CA ILE A 75 3.10 -11.70 3.99
C ILE A 75 2.26 -12.04 5.23
N ASP A 76 2.64 -13.09 5.98
CA ASP A 76 1.94 -13.50 7.21
C ASP A 76 1.89 -12.36 8.26
N GLN A 77 2.95 -11.53 8.32
CA GLN A 77 2.98 -10.33 9.16
C GLN A 77 1.99 -9.27 8.68
N ILE A 78 1.88 -9.02 7.36
CA ILE A 78 0.92 -8.08 6.80
C ILE A 78 -0.52 -8.54 7.10
N ASP A 79 -0.82 -9.83 6.95
CA ASP A 79 -2.15 -10.38 7.23
C ASP A 79 -2.56 -10.23 8.70
N THR A 80 -1.57 -10.20 9.61
CA THR A 80 -1.81 -9.94 11.04
C THR A 80 -2.04 -8.45 11.33
N ILE A 81 -1.38 -7.57 10.57
CA ILE A 81 -1.45 -6.11 10.75
C ILE A 81 -2.74 -5.52 10.18
N VAL A 82 -3.20 -6.04 9.04
CA VAL A 82 -4.25 -5.44 8.23
C VAL A 82 -5.59 -6.12 8.54
N PRO A 83 -6.52 -5.46 9.26
CA PRO A 83 -7.84 -6.01 9.50
C PRO A 83 -8.71 -5.92 8.24
N ALA A 84 -9.84 -6.65 8.25
CA ALA A 84 -10.92 -6.39 7.30
C ALA A 84 -11.49 -4.98 7.55
N PHE A 85 -11.27 -4.07 6.59
CA PHE A 85 -11.77 -2.70 6.69
C PHE A 85 -13.25 -2.62 6.33
N SER A 86 -13.94 -1.62 6.91
CA SER A 86 -15.30 -1.30 6.49
C SER A 86 -15.33 -0.81 5.04
N GLU A 87 -16.47 -1.02 4.39
CA GLU A 87 -16.70 -0.55 3.02
C GLU A 87 -16.55 0.98 2.85
N ASN A 88 -16.69 1.75 3.93
CA ASN A 88 -16.51 3.21 3.91
C ASN A 88 -15.03 3.62 3.75
N ILE A 89 -14.10 2.71 4.02
CA ILE A 89 -12.66 2.94 3.85
C ILE A 89 -12.21 2.44 2.48
N VAL A 90 -12.74 1.31 2.02
CA VAL A 90 -12.27 0.66 0.78
C VAL A 90 -12.93 1.23 -0.48
N ARG A 91 -14.20 1.65 -0.43
CA ARG A 91 -14.92 2.12 -1.64
C ARG A 91 -14.83 3.62 -1.83
N PRO A 92 -14.20 4.11 -2.92
CA PRO A 92 -14.11 5.55 -3.19
C PRO A 92 -15.46 6.25 -3.30
N THR A 93 -16.51 5.56 -3.75
CA THR A 93 -17.87 6.12 -3.84
C THR A 93 -18.52 6.41 -2.49
N LYS A 94 -17.97 5.87 -1.40
CA LYS A 94 -18.42 6.09 -0.02
C LYS A 94 -17.56 7.09 0.75
N TRP A 95 -16.49 7.60 0.13
CA TRP A 95 -15.65 8.62 0.75
C TRP A 95 -16.40 9.96 0.71
N GLU A 96 -16.36 10.70 1.82
CA GLU A 96 -16.97 12.02 1.90
C GLU A 96 -16.35 12.90 0.80
N LYS A 97 -17.19 13.37 -0.14
CA LYS A 97 -16.72 14.25 -1.20
C LYS A 97 -16.39 15.60 -0.59
N LYS A 98 -15.24 16.16 -0.96
CA LYS A 98 -15.01 17.59 -0.75
C LYS A 98 -16.01 18.33 -1.63
N GLU A 99 -16.98 19.02 -1.04
CA GLU A 99 -17.72 20.05 -1.77
C GLU A 99 -16.69 21.14 -2.15
N HIS A 100 -16.59 21.41 -3.45
CA HIS A 100 -15.74 22.44 -4.03
C HIS A 100 -16.52 23.74 -4.17
#